data_AF-A0A392N1F5-F1
#
_entry.id   AF-A0A392N1F5-F1
#
_cell.length_a   1.000
_cell.length_b   1.000
_cell.length_c   1.000
_cell.angle_alpha   90.00
_cell.angle_beta   90.00
_cell.angle_gamma   90.00
#
_symmetry.space_group_name_H-M   'P 1'
#
loop_
_entity.id
_entity.type
_entity.pdbx_description
1 polymer ?
#
loop_
_entity_poly.entity_id
_entity_poly.type
_entity_poly.pdbx_seq_one_letter_code
_entity_poly.pdbx_strand_id
1 'polypeptide(L)'
;KGDMGAMEFTHRIFKQIMWRSSKQHVVDELDLPSQEECLSLLTLSPVEEHFYQRQHEACVRDSHDIIESLRNDILNRKVPDYVSMSGSSDPLITHTEAGKLLNALLKLRQACCHPQVGSSGLRSIQQSPMTIEEVLMVLISKTKIEGEEALRRLVIALNALAAIFIIQKDYYQAALLYNEALALAEEHSEDFRLDPFQYN
;
A
#
# COMPACT_ATOMS: atom_id res chain seq x y z
N LYS A 1 -12.98 6.33 -29.34
CA LYS A 1 -13.46 7.25 -30.40
C LYS A 1 -14.76 7.85 -29.90
N GLY A 2 -14.88 9.18 -29.83
CA GLY A 2 -16.09 9.83 -29.33
C GLY A 2 -17.29 9.59 -30.25
N ASP A 3 -18.49 9.59 -29.67
CA ASP A 3 -19.75 9.52 -30.41
C ASP A 3 -19.99 10.85 -31.14
N MET A 4 -19.93 10.82 -32.48
CA MET A 4 -20.11 11.99 -33.34
C MET A 4 -21.52 12.58 -33.22
N GLY A 5 -22.55 11.75 -32.99
CA GLY A 5 -23.92 12.20 -32.84
C GLY A 5 -24.13 12.96 -31.53
N ALA A 6 -23.51 12.50 -30.45
CA ALA A 6 -23.49 13.21 -29.18
C ALA A 6 -22.79 14.57 -29.30
N MET A 7 -21.64 14.60 -30.00
CA MET A 7 -20.89 15.84 -30.22
C MET A 7 -21.68 16.89 -31.01
N GLU A 8 -22.37 16.49 -32.08
CA GLU A 8 -23.22 17.38 -32.89
C GLU A 8 -24.43 17.89 -32.10
N PHE A 9 -25.09 17.01 -31.33
CA PHE A 9 -26.19 17.38 -30.47
C PHE A 9 -25.75 18.44 -29.43
N THR A 10 -24.65 18.18 -28.74
CA THR A 10 -24.08 19.08 -27.74
C THR A 10 -23.65 20.40 -28.36
N HIS A 11 -23.04 20.38 -29.55
CA HIS A 11 -22.68 21.60 -30.28
C HIS A 11 -23.91 22.44 -30.66
N ARG A 12 -24.98 21.81 -31.15
CA ARG A 12 -26.22 22.49 -31.54
C ARG A 12 -26.86 23.24 -30.38
N ILE A 13 -26.88 22.62 -29.18
CA ILE A 13 -27.40 23.26 -27.97
C ILE A 13 -26.47 24.39 -27.52
N PHE A 14 -25.17 24.12 -27.36
CA PHE A 14 -24.25 25.12 -26.79
C PHE A 14 -24.03 26.33 -27.69
N LYS A 15 -24.12 26.19 -29.01
CA LYS A 15 -23.99 27.33 -29.95
C LYS A 15 -25.00 28.45 -29.68
N GLN A 16 -26.18 28.14 -29.13
CA GLN A 16 -27.22 29.13 -28.86
C GLN A 16 -27.06 29.85 -27.50
N ILE A 17 -26.38 29.21 -26.55
CA ILE A 17 -26.31 29.66 -25.15
C ILE A 17 -24.91 30.04 -24.67
N MET A 18 -23.87 29.63 -25.40
CA MET A 18 -22.48 29.83 -25.03
C MET A 18 -21.72 30.50 -26.17
N TRP A 19 -21.06 31.61 -25.85
CA TRP A 19 -20.03 32.21 -26.68
C TRP A 19 -18.67 31.86 -26.09
N ARG A 20 -17.82 31.15 -26.84
CA ARG A 20 -16.47 30.80 -26.42
C ARG A 20 -15.45 31.52 -27.28
N SER A 21 -14.73 32.47 -26.67
CA SER A 21 -13.49 33.00 -27.24
C SER A 21 -12.33 32.06 -26.87
N SER A 22 -11.48 31.75 -27.84
CA SER A 22 -10.24 31.01 -27.57
C SER A 22 -9.17 32.00 -27.11
N LYS A 23 -8.19 31.54 -26.31
CA LYS A 23 -7.02 32.35 -25.94
C LYS A 23 -6.36 32.96 -27.19
N GLN A 24 -6.34 32.21 -28.30
CA GLN A 24 -5.81 32.65 -29.59
C GLN A 24 -6.50 33.92 -30.15
N HIS A 25 -7.76 34.19 -29.77
CA HIS A 25 -8.53 35.34 -30.27
C HIS A 25 -8.28 36.63 -29.47
N VAL A 26 -7.56 36.54 -28.35
CA VAL A 26 -7.31 37.65 -27.41
C VAL A 26 -5.83 37.80 -27.08
N VAL A 27 -4.95 37.14 -27.84
CA VAL A 27 -3.48 37.16 -27.60
C VAL A 27 -2.95 38.59 -27.70
N ASP A 28 -3.37 39.32 -28.74
CA ASP A 28 -2.88 40.66 -29.04
C ASP A 28 -3.45 41.73 -28.09
N GLU A 29 -4.54 41.43 -27.38
CA GLU A 29 -5.18 42.34 -26.41
C GLU A 29 -4.63 42.20 -24.99
N LEU A 30 -4.12 41.02 -24.65
CA LEU A 30 -3.77 40.65 -23.27
C LEU A 30 -2.26 40.66 -22.97
N ASP A 31 -1.41 40.90 -23.98
CA ASP A 31 0.06 40.88 -23.88
C ASP A 31 0.58 39.74 -22.99
N LEU A 32 -0.01 38.55 -23.18
CA LEU A 32 0.25 37.41 -22.29
C LEU A 32 1.64 36.85 -22.60
N PRO A 33 2.51 36.68 -21.59
CA PRO A 33 3.76 35.98 -21.79
C PRO A 33 3.50 34.54 -22.23
N SER A 34 4.47 33.94 -22.91
CA SER A 34 4.40 32.52 -23.27
C SER A 34 4.15 31.68 -22.02
N GLN A 35 3.12 30.82 -22.08
CA GLN A 35 2.86 29.88 -21.00
C GLN A 35 3.96 28.83 -20.97
N GLU A 36 4.71 28.78 -19.88
CA GLU A 36 5.78 27.81 -19.67
C GLU A 36 5.38 26.78 -18.62
N GLU A 37 5.78 25.53 -18.83
CA GLU A 37 5.64 24.44 -17.86
C GLU A 37 7.03 24.07 -17.35
N CYS A 38 7.25 24.25 -16.05
CA CYS A 38 8.51 23.92 -15.38
C CYS A 38 8.34 22.65 -14.55
N LEU A 39 8.99 21.56 -14.97
CA LEU A 39 9.01 20.30 -14.22
C LEU A 39 10.29 20.19 -13.41
N SER A 40 10.15 20.09 -12.09
CA SER A 40 11.27 19.84 -11.17
C SER A 40 11.14 18.45 -10.58
N LEU A 41 12.12 17.59 -10.85
CA LEU A 41 12.21 16.27 -10.23
C LEU A 41 12.77 16.42 -8.82
N LEU A 42 12.03 15.94 -7.83
CA LEU A 42 12.43 15.96 -6.43
C LEU A 42 13.03 14.61 -6.04
N THR A 43 14.01 14.63 -5.15
CA THR A 43 14.58 13.44 -4.52
C THR A 43 14.03 13.32 -3.11
N LEU A 44 13.67 12.09 -2.72
CA LEU A 44 13.23 11.80 -1.36
C LEU A 44 14.40 11.91 -0.38
N SER A 45 14.13 12.36 0.83
CA SER A 45 15.06 12.18 1.95
C SER A 45 15.15 10.70 2.35
N PRO A 46 16.19 10.26 3.07
CA PRO A 46 16.32 8.85 3.48
C PRO A 46 15.11 8.33 4.28
N VAL A 47 14.48 9.19 5.08
CA VAL A 47 13.29 8.85 5.87
C VAL A 47 12.07 8.65 4.97
N GLU A 48 11.87 9.55 4.01
CA GLU A 48 10.79 9.44 3.02
C GLU A 48 11.00 8.25 2.10
N GLU A 49 12.24 7.99 1.67
CA GLU A 49 12.60 6.85 0.83
C GLU A 49 12.31 5.53 1.55
N HIS A 50 12.72 5.40 2.81
CA HIS A 50 12.42 4.22 3.61
C HIS A 50 10.90 4.02 3.80
N PHE A 51 10.16 5.10 4.08
CA PHE A 51 8.70 5.05 4.15
C PHE A 51 8.08 4.63 2.82
N TYR A 52 8.51 5.26 1.72
CA TYR A 52 8.02 4.98 0.37
C TYR A 52 8.27 3.53 -0.02
N GLN A 53 9.47 3.00 0.24
CA GLN A 53 9.83 1.62 -0.06
C GLN A 53 8.92 0.62 0.67
N ARG A 54 8.66 0.83 1.97
CA ARG A 54 7.71 0.01 2.74
C ARG A 54 6.29 0.08 2.16
N GLN A 55 5.83 1.26 1.75
CA GLN A 55 4.51 1.43 1.13
C GLN A 55 4.45 0.79 -0.27
N HIS A 56 5.55 0.85 -1.02
CA HIS A 56 5.68 0.21 -2.32
C HIS A 56 5.61 -1.31 -2.19
N GLU A 57 6.34 -1.91 -1.26
CA GLU A 57 6.27 -3.35 -0.99
C GLU A 57 4.86 -3.79 -0.59
N ALA A 58 4.18 -3.02 0.27
CA ALA A 58 2.78 -3.27 0.60
C ALA A 58 1.87 -3.16 -0.62
N CYS A 59 2.06 -2.13 -1.46
CA CYS A 59 1.30 -1.95 -2.70
C CYS A 59 1.51 -3.11 -3.68
N VAL A 60 2.73 -3.61 -3.82
CA VAL A 60 3.06 -4.74 -4.69
C VAL A 60 2.35 -6.00 -4.18
N ARG A 61 2.40 -6.28 -2.88
CA ARG A 61 1.68 -7.42 -2.27
C ARG A 61 0.17 -7.30 -2.47
N ASP A 62 -0.41 -6.17 -2.07
CA ASP A 62 -1.85 -5.89 -2.22
C ASP A 62 -2.28 -6.06 -3.69
N SER A 63 -1.48 -5.54 -4.63
CA SER A 63 -1.79 -5.63 -6.06
C SER A 63 -1.68 -7.06 -6.58
N HIS A 64 -0.69 -7.82 -6.13
CA HIS A 64 -0.53 -9.22 -6.51
C HIS A 64 -1.73 -10.06 -6.04
N ASP A 65 -2.14 -9.90 -4.78
CA ASP A 65 -3.29 -10.61 -4.21
C ASP A 65 -4.59 -10.25 -4.95
N ILE A 66 -4.78 -8.98 -5.29
CA ILE A 66 -5.93 -8.52 -6.09
C ILE A 66 -5.90 -9.14 -7.49
N ILE A 67 -4.76 -9.11 -8.18
CA ILE A 67 -4.62 -9.69 -9.52
C ILE A 67 -4.85 -11.19 -9.50
N GLU A 68 -4.32 -11.90 -8.50
CA GLU A 68 -4.51 -13.33 -8.34
C GLU A 68 -5.98 -13.68 -8.07
N SER A 69 -6.64 -12.95 -7.18
CA SER A 69 -8.08 -13.12 -6.93
C SER A 69 -8.92 -12.89 -8.19
N LEU A 70 -8.62 -11.82 -8.94
CA LEU A 70 -9.30 -11.51 -10.20
C LEU A 70 -9.07 -12.61 -11.24
N ARG A 71 -7.84 -13.13 -11.34
CA ARG A 71 -7.50 -14.23 -12.24
C ARG A 71 -8.32 -15.48 -11.88
N ASN A 72 -8.42 -15.82 -10.61
CA ASN A 72 -9.20 -16.96 -10.14
C ASN A 72 -10.69 -16.79 -10.44
N ASP A 73 -11.24 -15.59 -10.23
CA ASP A 73 -12.65 -15.29 -10.54
C ASP A 73 -12.96 -15.43 -12.04
N ILE A 74 -12.06 -14.94 -12.90
CA ILE A 74 -12.19 -15.09 -14.36
C ILE A 74 -12.13 -16.57 -14.78
N LEU A 75 -11.24 -17.36 -14.17
CA LEU A 75 -11.11 -18.80 -14.46
C LEU A 75 -12.36 -19.56 -14.01
N ASN A 76 -12.87 -19.28 -12.80
CA ASN A 76 -14.10 -19.90 -12.28
C ASN A 76 -15.32 -19.55 -13.14
N ARG A 77 -15.38 -18.33 -13.70
CA ARG A 77 -16.45 -17.92 -14.63
C ARG A 77 -16.37 -18.61 -16.01
N LYS A 78 -15.21 -19.17 -16.39
CA LYS A 78 -14.98 -19.82 -17.69
C LYS A 78 -15.18 -21.35 -17.68
N VAL A 79 -15.37 -21.98 -16.51
CA VAL A 79 -15.69 -23.41 -16.42
C VAL A 79 -17.21 -23.61 -16.54
N PRO A 80 -17.70 -24.56 -17.35
CA PRO A 80 -18.85 -24.31 -18.24
C PRO A 80 -20.19 -24.82 -17.69
N ASP A 81 -21.21 -23.97 -17.77
CA ASP A 81 -22.54 -24.43 -18.12
C ASP A 81 -22.79 -24.14 -19.62
N TYR A 82 -23.37 -25.13 -20.26
CA TYR A 82 -23.48 -25.31 -21.70
C TYR A 82 -24.24 -24.16 -22.41
N VAL A 83 -23.74 -23.81 -23.62
CA VAL A 83 -24.40 -23.03 -24.69
C VAL A 83 -24.58 -21.52 -24.45
N SER A 84 -23.71 -20.71 -25.05
CA SER A 84 -24.15 -19.71 -26.05
C SER A 84 -22.98 -19.18 -26.87
N MET A 85 -23.14 -19.34 -28.19
CA MET A 85 -22.32 -18.80 -29.26
C MET A 85 -22.50 -17.27 -29.32
N SER A 86 -21.44 -16.55 -29.69
CA SER A 86 -21.36 -15.12 -30.05
C SER A 86 -20.96 -14.12 -28.95
N GLY A 87 -19.87 -13.39 -29.23
CA GLY A 87 -19.46 -12.18 -28.51
C GLY A 87 -18.18 -12.34 -27.71
N SER A 88 -17.04 -12.05 -28.37
CA SER A 88 -15.73 -11.80 -27.75
C SER A 88 -15.85 -10.70 -26.69
N SER A 89 -16.28 -11.05 -25.49
CA SER A 89 -16.15 -10.19 -24.32
C SER A 89 -14.86 -10.64 -23.65
N ASP A 90 -13.78 -9.90 -23.91
CA ASP A 90 -12.65 -9.92 -22.99
C ASP A 90 -13.20 -9.82 -21.57
N PRO A 91 -12.65 -10.55 -20.58
CA PRO A 91 -13.10 -10.45 -19.20
C PRO A 91 -12.86 -9.00 -18.75
N LEU A 92 -13.90 -8.18 -18.89
CA LEU A 92 -13.84 -6.76 -18.64
C LEU A 92 -13.71 -6.61 -17.12
N ILE A 93 -12.58 -6.05 -16.68
CA ILE A 93 -12.36 -5.72 -15.27
C ILE A 93 -13.53 -4.86 -14.81
N THR A 94 -14.25 -5.32 -13.79
CA THR A 94 -15.38 -4.57 -13.24
C THR A 94 -14.85 -3.28 -12.62
N HIS A 95 -15.61 -2.19 -12.69
CA HIS A 95 -15.22 -0.91 -12.07
C HIS A 95 -14.87 -1.06 -10.58
N THR A 96 -15.51 -1.99 -9.87
CA THR A 96 -15.22 -2.32 -8.46
C THR A 96 -13.85 -2.98 -8.28
N GLU A 97 -13.46 -3.89 -9.18
CA GLU A 97 -12.15 -4.56 -9.17
C GLU A 97 -11.02 -3.58 -9.51
N ALA A 98 -11.23 -2.75 -10.53
CA ALA A 98 -10.32 -1.66 -10.87
C ALA A 98 -10.15 -0.69 -9.70
N GLY A 99 -11.24 -0.40 -8.97
CA GLY A 99 -11.20 0.43 -7.76
C GLY A 99 -10.26 -0.11 -6.68
N LYS A 100 -10.19 -1.44 -6.49
CA LYS A 100 -9.27 -2.04 -5.49
C LYS A 100 -7.81 -1.80 -5.86
N LEU A 101 -7.45 -2.02 -7.13
CA LEU A 101 -6.09 -1.78 -7.63
C LEU A 101 -5.73 -0.28 -7.58
N LEU A 102 -6.64 0.59 -7.99
CA LEU A 102 -6.45 2.04 -7.94
C LEU A 102 -6.26 2.55 -6.51
N ASN A 103 -6.94 1.94 -5.53
CA ASN A 103 -6.72 2.27 -4.12
C ASN A 103 -5.31 1.91 -3.65
N ALA A 104 -4.74 0.77 -4.08
CA ALA A 104 -3.35 0.43 -3.78
C ALA A 104 -2.38 1.47 -4.37
N LEU A 105 -2.57 1.85 -5.64
CA LEU A 105 -1.77 2.89 -6.31
C LEU A 105 -1.95 4.28 -5.69
N LEU A 106 -3.15 4.58 -5.17
CA LEU A 106 -3.42 5.83 -4.47
C LEU A 106 -2.56 5.94 -3.20
N LYS A 107 -2.39 4.85 -2.43
CA LYS A 107 -1.52 4.84 -1.25
C LYS A 107 -0.07 5.21 -1.63
N LEU A 108 0.42 4.69 -2.76
CA LEU A 108 1.77 4.97 -3.24
C LEU A 108 1.94 6.44 -3.66
N ARG A 109 0.94 7.02 -4.34
CA ARG A 109 0.94 8.44 -4.69
C ARG A 109 0.91 9.35 -3.46
N GLN A 110 0.17 8.96 -2.42
CA GLN A 110 0.12 9.70 -1.16
C GLN A 110 1.48 9.68 -0.44
N ALA A 111 2.20 8.56 -0.51
CA ALA A 111 3.56 8.44 0.05
C ALA A 111 4.58 9.35 -0.63
N CYS A 112 4.40 9.69 -1.92
CA CYS A 112 5.21 10.70 -2.60
C CYS A 112 5.00 12.13 -2.08
N CYS A 113 3.85 12.42 -1.46
CA CYS A 113 3.51 13.77 -1.00
C CYS A 113 3.95 14.00 0.44
N HIS A 114 3.46 13.19 1.37
CA HIS A 114 3.85 13.27 2.78
C HIS A 114 3.41 12.00 3.53
N PRO A 115 4.20 11.48 4.50
CA PRO A 115 3.86 10.26 5.25
C PRO A 115 2.53 10.27 6.00
N GLN A 116 1.93 11.44 6.25
CA GLN A 116 0.62 11.58 6.92
C GLN A 116 -0.57 11.70 5.96
N VAL A 117 -0.35 11.78 4.65
CA VAL A 117 -1.45 12.00 3.70
C VAL A 117 -2.25 10.71 3.52
N GLY A 118 -3.58 10.86 3.61
CA GLY A 118 -4.53 9.77 3.36
C GLY A 118 -4.73 8.82 4.54
N SER A 119 -5.65 7.88 4.38
CA SER A 119 -6.06 6.95 5.46
C SER A 119 -4.99 5.90 5.81
N SER A 120 -4.02 5.71 4.90
CA SER A 120 -2.93 4.73 5.00
C SER A 120 -1.60 5.35 5.44
N GLY A 121 -1.57 6.67 5.66
CA GLY A 121 -0.42 7.37 6.23
C GLY A 121 -0.33 7.21 7.75
N LEU A 122 0.73 7.77 8.33
CA LEU A 122 0.91 7.88 9.76
C LEU A 122 -0.20 8.76 10.35
N ARG A 123 -0.97 8.21 11.28
CA ARG A 123 -2.02 8.95 11.98
C ARG A 123 -1.42 9.65 13.20
N SER A 124 -1.55 10.96 13.26
CA SER A 124 -1.31 11.72 14.48
C SER A 124 -2.64 12.19 15.06
N ILE A 125 -2.72 12.25 16.39
CA ILE A 125 -3.83 12.90 17.10
C ILE A 125 -3.73 14.42 16.95
N GLN A 126 -2.53 14.94 16.69
CA GLN A 126 -2.31 16.36 16.44
C GLN A 126 -2.86 16.80 15.08
N GLN A 127 -3.38 18.02 15.04
CA GLN A 127 -3.94 18.63 13.83
C GLN A 127 -2.87 19.20 12.89
N SER A 128 -1.64 19.41 13.38
CA SER A 128 -0.52 19.91 12.59
C SER A 128 0.21 18.78 11.84
N PRO A 129 0.70 19.04 10.62
CA PRO A 129 1.59 18.11 9.94
C PRO A 129 2.85 17.85 10.79
N MET A 130 3.27 16.58 10.86
CA MET A 130 4.53 16.18 11.47
C MET A 130 5.69 16.70 10.64
N THR A 131 6.75 17.06 11.34
CA THR A 131 8.07 17.26 10.75
C THR A 131 8.70 15.92 10.37
N ILE A 132 9.71 15.95 9.50
CA ILE A 132 10.40 14.72 9.09
C ILE A 132 11.11 14.00 10.24
N GLU A 133 11.56 14.76 11.25
CA GLU A 133 12.18 14.21 12.46
C GLU A 133 11.16 13.46 13.34
N GLU A 134 9.96 14.03 13.48
CA GLU A 134 8.88 13.38 14.20
C GLU A 134 8.42 12.11 13.45
N VAL A 135 8.36 12.14 12.12
CA VAL A 135 8.13 10.94 11.29
C VAL A 135 9.18 9.88 11.57
N LEU A 136 10.46 10.25 11.57
CA LEU A 136 11.56 9.33 11.85
C LEU A 136 11.38 8.64 13.21
N MET A 137 11.05 9.40 14.26
CA MET A 137 10.79 8.85 15.59
C MET A 137 9.62 7.86 15.61
N VAL A 138 8.55 8.14 14.85
CA VAL A 138 7.43 7.20 14.71
C VAL A 138 7.86 5.92 13.99
N LEU A 139 8.68 6.03 12.93
CA LEU A 139 9.17 4.86 12.20
C LEU A 139 10.11 3.99 13.05
N ILE A 140 10.97 4.62 13.86
CA ILE A 140 11.84 3.91 14.82
C ILE A 140 10.98 3.17 15.86
N SER A 141 10.01 3.86 16.46
CA SER A 141 9.09 3.26 17.44
C SER A 141 8.32 2.08 16.85
N LYS A 142 7.79 2.23 15.63
CA LYS A 142 7.11 1.15 14.92
C LYS A 142 8.05 -0.04 14.66
N THR A 143 9.28 0.22 14.24
CA THR A 143 10.28 -0.83 13.97
C THR A 143 10.66 -1.57 15.25
N LYS A 144 10.78 -0.86 16.38
CA LYS A 144 11.01 -1.47 17.69
C LYS A 144 9.87 -2.42 18.08
N ILE A 145 8.62 -1.97 17.94
CA ILE A 145 7.44 -2.82 18.22
C ILE A 145 7.40 -4.04 17.28
N GLU A 146 7.70 -3.87 16.00
CA GLU A 146 7.78 -4.98 15.04
C GLU A 146 8.87 -6.00 15.44
N GLY A 147 10.03 -5.54 15.92
CA GLY A 147 11.10 -6.39 16.45
C GLY A 147 10.71 -7.12 17.73
N GLU A 148 10.08 -6.42 18.68
CA GLU A 148 9.54 -7.04 19.91
C GLU A 148 8.52 -8.14 19.59
N GLU A 149 7.64 -7.92 18.61
CA GLU A 149 6.67 -8.93 18.14
C GLU A 149 7.33 -10.10 17.41
N ALA A 150 8.38 -9.85 16.62
CA ALA A 150 9.13 -10.94 15.98
C ALA A 150 9.85 -11.82 17.00
N LEU A 151 10.53 -11.21 17.98
CA LEU A 151 11.21 -11.91 19.05
C LEU A 151 10.21 -12.72 19.91
N ARG A 152 9.07 -12.12 20.26
CA ARG A 152 7.95 -12.79 20.94
C ARG A 152 7.52 -14.06 20.21
N ARG A 153 7.31 -14.00 18.90
CA ARG A 153 6.91 -15.16 18.08
C ARG A 153 7.98 -16.24 18.06
N LEU A 154 9.24 -15.86 17.99
CA LEU A 154 10.37 -16.80 18.00
C LEU A 154 10.44 -17.57 19.33
N VAL A 155 10.40 -16.85 20.45
CA VAL A 155 10.40 -17.45 21.80
C VAL A 155 9.20 -18.39 21.99
N ILE A 156 7.99 -17.97 21.59
CA ILE A 156 6.80 -18.82 21.64
C ILE A 156 6.98 -20.10 20.80
N ALA A 157 7.54 -19.99 19.59
CA ALA A 157 7.77 -21.14 18.72
C ALA A 157 8.79 -22.13 19.33
N LEU A 158 9.89 -21.63 19.91
CA LEU A 158 10.88 -22.45 20.61
C LEU A 158 10.27 -23.15 21.82
N ASN A 159 9.51 -22.43 22.64
CA ASN A 159 8.82 -23.00 23.80
C ASN A 159 7.78 -24.06 23.40
N ALA A 160 7.07 -23.85 22.29
CA ALA A 160 6.13 -24.83 21.75
C ALA A 160 6.85 -26.08 21.25
N LEU A 161 8.00 -25.94 20.57
CA LEU A 161 8.83 -27.07 20.15
C LEU A 161 9.37 -27.84 21.36
N ALA A 162 9.87 -27.14 22.38
CA ALA A 162 10.33 -27.76 23.62
C ALA A 162 9.22 -28.56 24.31
N ALA A 163 7.99 -28.04 24.34
CA ALA A 163 6.84 -28.75 24.87
C ALA A 163 6.52 -30.06 24.10
N ILE A 164 6.72 -30.07 22.77
CA ILE A 164 6.58 -31.29 21.96
C ILE A 164 7.63 -32.34 22.38
N PHE A 165 8.88 -31.94 22.59
CA PHE A 165 9.94 -32.85 23.06
C PHE A 165 9.67 -33.41 24.46
N ILE A 166 9.08 -32.62 25.36
CA ILE A 166 8.60 -33.11 26.67
C ILE A 166 7.58 -34.23 26.50
N ILE A 167 6.60 -34.06 25.60
CA ILE A 167 5.58 -35.08 25.32
C ILE A 167 6.22 -36.36 24.76
N GLN A 168 7.26 -36.22 23.94
CA GLN A 168 8.04 -37.33 23.39
C GLN A 168 9.01 -37.97 24.40
N LYS A 169 9.08 -37.44 25.64
CA LYS A 169 9.98 -37.85 26.71
C LYS A 169 11.47 -37.62 26.42
N ASP A 170 11.79 -36.76 25.46
CA ASP A 170 13.16 -36.29 25.22
C ASP A 170 13.39 -34.98 25.99
N TYR A 171 13.74 -35.12 27.26
CA TYR A 171 13.97 -33.98 28.14
C TYR A 171 15.25 -33.21 27.81
N TYR A 172 16.22 -33.85 27.16
CA TYR A 172 17.49 -33.21 26.82
C TYR A 172 17.28 -32.17 25.71
N GLN A 173 16.59 -32.54 24.64
CA GLN A 173 16.27 -31.61 23.56
C GLN A 173 15.33 -30.48 24.01
N ALA A 174 14.36 -30.78 24.88
CA ALA A 174 13.51 -29.76 25.47
C ALA A 174 14.31 -28.71 26.27
N ALA A 175 15.26 -29.15 27.10
CA ALA A 175 16.09 -28.26 27.89
C ALA A 175 17.00 -27.38 27.00
N LEU A 176 17.52 -27.91 25.89
CA LEU A 176 18.31 -27.13 24.94
C LEU A 176 17.49 -25.98 24.32
N LEU A 177 16.27 -26.27 23.86
CA LEU A 177 15.40 -25.26 23.25
C LEU A 177 14.94 -24.18 24.22
N TYR A 178 14.70 -24.53 25.49
CA TYR A 178 14.40 -23.52 26.52
C TYR A 178 15.61 -22.63 26.82
N ASN A 179 16.82 -23.21 26.89
CA ASN A 179 18.03 -22.42 27.07
C ASN A 179 18.31 -21.51 25.86
N GLU A 180 18.03 -21.98 24.65
CA GLU A 180 18.12 -21.18 23.43
C GLU A 180 17.13 -20.00 23.46
N ALA A 181 15.87 -20.25 23.86
CA ALA A 181 14.87 -19.20 24.02
C ALA A 181 15.29 -18.13 25.06
N LEU A 182 15.88 -18.56 26.18
CA LEU A 182 16.44 -17.67 27.21
C LEU A 182 17.63 -16.86 26.67
N ALA A 183 18.57 -17.52 25.99
CA ALA A 183 19.75 -16.86 25.42
C ALA A 183 19.35 -15.79 24.39
N LEU A 184 18.38 -16.08 23.53
CA LEU A 184 17.85 -15.12 22.55
C LEU A 184 17.14 -13.93 23.22
N ALA A 185 16.43 -14.19 24.33
CA ALA A 185 15.78 -13.12 25.09
C ALA A 185 16.82 -12.20 25.77
N GLU A 186 17.91 -12.75 26.30
CA GLU A 186 19.00 -11.99 26.91
C GLU A 186 19.80 -11.19 25.86
N GLU A 187 20.15 -11.82 24.73
CA GLU A 187 20.91 -11.20 23.63
C GLU A 187 20.24 -9.93 23.11
N HIS A 188 18.91 -9.92 23.04
CA HIS A 188 18.14 -8.82 22.47
C HIS A 188 17.49 -7.88 23.50
N SER A 189 17.84 -8.02 24.78
CA SER A 189 17.19 -7.31 25.89
C SER A 189 17.37 -5.77 25.88
N GLU A 190 18.44 -5.26 25.26
CA GLU A 190 18.70 -3.82 25.15
C GLU A 190 17.74 -3.15 24.15
N ASP A 191 17.46 -3.82 23.03
CA ASP A 191 16.68 -3.26 21.92
C ASP A 191 15.20 -3.62 22.01
N PHE A 192 14.87 -4.84 22.44
CA PHE A 192 13.50 -5.38 22.43
C PHE A 192 13.05 -5.84 23.80
N ARG A 193 11.87 -5.36 24.22
CA ARG A 193 11.24 -5.78 25.47
C ARG A 193 10.38 -7.03 25.25
N LEU A 194 10.65 -8.07 26.04
CA LEU A 194 9.80 -9.27 26.15
C LEU A 194 9.00 -9.26 27.44
N ASP A 195 7.80 -9.85 27.41
CA ASP A 195 6.98 -9.99 28.61
C ASP A 195 7.59 -11.04 29.55
N PRO A 196 7.68 -10.76 30.87
CA PRO A 196 8.27 -11.68 31.85
C PRO A 196 7.66 -13.08 31.91
N PHE A 197 6.43 -13.26 31.43
CA PHE A 197 5.72 -14.53 31.45
C PHE A 197 6.13 -15.49 30.33
N GLN A 198 7.00 -15.07 29.40
CA GLN A 198 7.39 -15.88 28.24
C GLN A 198 8.72 -16.62 28.44
N TYR A 199 9.47 -16.29 29.49
CA TYR A 199 10.77 -16.86 29.80
C TYR A 199 10.93 -17.28 31.27
N ASN A 200 9.83 -17.33 32.04
CA ASN A 200 9.72 -18.03 33.33
C ASN A 200 8.96 -19.34 33.16
#